data_AF-A0A969CNA6-F1
#
_entry.id   AF-A0A969CNA6-F1
#
_cell.length_a   1.000
_cell.length_b   1.000
_cell.length_c   1.000
_cell.angle_alpha   90.00
_cell.angle_beta   90.00
_cell.angle_gamma   90.00
#
_symmetry.space_group_name_H-M   'P 1'
#
loop_
_entity.id
_entity.type
_entity.pdbx_description
1 polymer ?
#
loop_
_entity_poly.entity_id
_entity_poly.type
_entity_poly.pdbx_seq_one_letter_code
_entity_poly.pdbx_strand_id
1 'polypeptide(L)' 'MGSQIVSEILATVSHNLCVGATLLECIETESQQLQPEARQKLALVHVGLAMALDALQSQELEPWIEGEDCSRKPLSF' A
#
# COMPACT_ATOMS: atom_id res chain seq x y z
N MET A 1 -11.34 19.35 -15.00
CA MET A 1 -12.20 18.21 -14.64
C MET A 1 -11.46 16.88 -14.74
N GLY A 2 -10.86 16.50 -15.88
CA GLY A 2 -10.10 15.25 -15.99
C GLY A 2 -8.90 15.13 -15.04
N SER A 3 -8.18 16.23 -14.79
CA SER A 3 -7.04 16.27 -13.86
C SER A 3 -7.40 15.95 -12.41
N GLN A 4 -8.61 16.33 -11.99
CA GLN A 4 -9.07 16.18 -10.61
C GLN A 4 -9.47 14.72 -10.33
N ILE A 5 -10.12 14.07 -11.31
CA ILE A 5 -10.45 12.65 -11.25
C ILE A 5 -9.19 11.79 -11.17
N VAL A 6 -8.16 12.12 -11.96
CA VAL A 6 -6.87 11.39 -11.93
C VAL A 6 -6.22 11.50 -10.54
N SER A 7 -6.20 12.71 -9.98
CA SER A 7 -5.65 12.93 -8.64
C SER A 7 -6.43 12.18 -7.55
N GLU A 8 -7.77 12.24 -7.56
CA GLU A 8 -8.62 11.52 -6.60
C GLU A 8 -8.43 9.99 -6.67
N ILE A 9 -8.32 9.44 -7.89
CA ILE A 9 -8.07 8.01 -8.08
C ILE A 9 -6.68 7.64 -7.54
N LEU A 10 -5.64 8.41 -7.89
CA LEU A 10 -4.27 8.11 -7.46
C LEU A 10 -4.12 8.24 -5.94
N ALA A 11 -4.76 9.24 -5.32
CA ALA A 11 -4.82 9.36 -3.87
C ALA A 11 -5.52 8.16 -3.22
N THR A 12 -6.65 7.72 -3.77
CA THR A 12 -7.38 6.53 -3.28
C THR A 12 -6.56 5.26 -3.41
N VAL A 13 -5.85 5.09 -4.54
CA VAL A 13 -4.96 3.94 -4.75
C VAL A 13 -3.82 3.96 -3.74
N SER A 14 -3.15 5.12 -3.57
CA SER A 14 -2.07 5.29 -2.59
C SER A 14 -2.53 4.92 -1.19
N HIS A 15 -3.67 5.47 -0.75
CA HIS A 15 -4.29 5.18 0.55
C HIS A 15 -4.45 3.67 0.78
N ASN A 16 -5.10 3.00 -0.18
CA ASN A 16 -5.42 1.58 -0.06
C ASN A 16 -4.16 0.71 -0.02
N LEU A 17 -3.10 1.09 -0.74
CA LEU A 17 -1.83 0.39 -0.69
C LEU A 17 -1.14 0.60 0.68
N CYS A 18 -1.14 1.82 1.24
CA CYS A 18 -0.61 2.09 2.58
C CYS A 18 -1.37 1.29 3.66
N VAL A 19 -2.71 1.25 3.59
CA VAL A 19 -3.56 0.46 4.50
C VAL A 19 -3.25 -1.03 4.35
N GLY A 20 -3.16 -1.51 3.11
CA GLY A 20 -2.79 -2.89 2.82
C GLY A 20 -1.44 -3.28 3.42
N ALA A 21 -0.45 -2.38 3.39
CA ALA A 21 0.88 -2.64 3.91
C ALA A 21 0.85 -2.79 5.44
N THR A 22 0.16 -1.87 6.10
CA THR A 22 -0.04 -1.91 7.56
C THR A 22 -0.76 -3.18 8.00
N LEU A 23 -1.82 -3.58 7.29
CA LEU A 23 -2.56 -4.80 7.62
C LEU A 23 -1.73 -6.07 7.41
N LEU A 24 -0.89 -6.10 6.37
CA LEU A 24 -0.02 -7.22 6.09
C LEU A 24 1.11 -7.36 7.14
N GLU A 25 1.66 -6.25 7.63
CA GLU A 25 2.60 -6.25 8.76
C GLU A 25 1.95 -6.84 10.02
N CYS A 26 0.68 -6.52 10.29
CA CYS A 26 -0.02 -7.05 11.46
C CYS A 26 -0.17 -8.58 11.47
N ILE A 27 -0.20 -9.23 10.30
CA ILE A 27 -0.41 -10.69 10.20
C ILE A 27 0.88 -11.47 9.99
N GLU A 28 2.03 -10.80 9.93
CA GLU A 28 3.32 -11.43 9.62
C GLU A 28 3.69 -12.49 10.67
N THR A 29 3.40 -12.23 11.95
CA THR A 29 3.69 -13.13 13.06
C THR A 29 2.83 -14.41 13.00
N GLU A 30 1.54 -14.25 12.70
CA GLU A 30 0.56 -15.33 12.57
C GLU A 30 0.79 -16.14 11.29
N SER A 31 1.36 -15.50 10.25
CA SER A 31 1.67 -16.17 8.98
C SER A 31 2.64 -17.34 9.13
N GLN A 32 3.43 -17.39 10.22
CA GLN A 32 4.34 -18.49 10.52
C GLN A 32 3.61 -19.83 10.70
N GLN A 33 2.32 -19.80 11.08
CA GLN A 33 1.47 -20.98 11.25
C GLN A 33 0.91 -21.52 9.93
N LEU A 34 1.04 -20.77 8.83
CA LEU A 34 0.55 -21.18 7.52
C LEU A 34 1.43 -22.27 6.90
N GLN A 35 0.82 -23.08 6.02
CA GLN A 35 1.56 -24.04 5.21
C GLN A 35 2.59 -23.32 4.31
N PRO A 36 3.72 -23.96 3.96
CA PRO A 36 4.79 -23.33 3.17
C PRO A 36 4.30 -22.63 1.89
N GLU A 37 3.39 -23.26 1.15
CA GLU A 37 2.82 -22.70 -0.08
C GLU A 37 2.04 -21.40 0.18
N ALA A 38 1.25 -21.35 1.26
CA ALA A 38 0.48 -20.16 1.63
C ALA A 38 1.40 -19.02 2.08
N ARG A 39 2.48 -19.32 2.82
CA ARG A 39 3.51 -18.31 3.17
C ARG A 39 4.20 -17.76 1.94
N GLN A 40 4.54 -18.61 0.97
CA GLN A 40 5.14 -18.15 -0.28
C GLN A 40 4.20 -17.22 -1.05
N LYS A 41 2.91 -17.57 -1.15
CA LYS A 41 1.90 -16.70 -1.77
C LYS A 41 1.77 -15.37 -1.04
N LEU A 42 1.75 -15.38 0.30
CA LEU A 42 1.71 -14.17 1.10
C LEU A 42 2.95 -13.29 0.85
N ALA A 43 4.15 -13.88 0.82
CA ALA A 43 5.38 -13.16 0.49
C ALA A 43 5.32 -12.50 -0.90
N LEU A 44 4.71 -13.15 -1.90
CA LEU A 44 4.48 -12.55 -3.22
C LEU A 44 3.53 -11.35 -3.15
N VAL A 45 2.50 -11.40 -2.30
CA VAL A 45 1.62 -10.24 -2.05
C VAL A 45 2.41 -9.07 -1.45
N HIS A 46 3.24 -9.32 -0.44
CA HIS A 46 4.10 -8.29 0.15
C HIS A 46 5.04 -7.65 -0.89
N VAL A 47 5.69 -8.46 -1.72
CA VAL A 47 6.59 -7.95 -2.78
C VAL A 47 5.82 -7.10 -3.78
N GLY A 48 4.67 -7.57 -4.27
CA GLY A 48 3.85 -6.82 -5.21
C GLY A 48 3.37 -5.48 -4.63
N LEU A 49 3.02 -5.47 -3.34
CA LEU A 49 2.62 -4.26 -2.64
C LEU A 49 3.77 -3.26 -2.49
N ALA A 50 4.96 -3.73 -2.08
CA ALA A 50 6.15 -2.89 -1.98
C ALA A 50 6.52 -2.27 -3.33
N MET A 51 6.44 -3.04 -4.41
CA MET A 51 6.66 -2.53 -5.77
C MET A 51 5.61 -1.49 -6.20
N ALA A 52 4.35 -1.70 -5.84
CA ALA A 52 3.29 -0.74 -6.16
C ALA A 52 3.48 0.59 -5.41
N LEU A 53 3.88 0.53 -4.13
CA LEU A 53 4.19 1.72 -3.34
C LEU A 53 5.42 2.47 -3.88
N ASP A 54 6.49 1.76 -4.23
CA ASP A 54 7.69 2.36 -4.85
C ASP A 54 7.36 3.07 -6.17
N ALA A 55 6.53 2.45 -7.02
CA ALA A 55 6.10 3.05 -8.28
C ALA A 55 5.32 4.37 -8.09
N LEU A 56 4.58 4.52 -6.98
CA LEU A 56 3.84 5.74 -6.66
C LEU A 56 4.73 6.87 -6.11
N GLN A 57 5.97 6.59 -5.69
CA GLN A 57 6.94 7.60 -5.27
C GLN A 57 7.59 8.34 -6.46
N SER A 58 7.12 8.10 -7.69
CA SER A 58 7.54 8.84 -8.87
C SER A 58 7.30 10.35 -8.70
N GLN A 59 8.34 11.15 -8.98
CA GLN A 59 8.27 12.62 -8.96
C GLN A 59 7.19 13.18 -9.90
N GLU A 60 6.83 12.43 -10.95
CA GLU A 60 5.76 12.83 -11.87
C GLU A 60 4.36 12.59 -11.29
N LEU A 61 4.21 11.62 -10.38
CA LEU A 61 2.94 11.25 -9.76
C LEU A 61 2.72 11.97 -8.43
N GLU A 62 3.78 12.38 -7.74
CA GLU A 62 3.74 13.09 -6.46
C GLU A 62 2.78 14.31 -6.44
N PRO A 63 2.75 15.19 -7.47
CA PRO A 63 1.81 16.32 -7.49
C PRO A 63 0.35 15.90 -7.64
N TRP A 64 0.08 14.66 -8.05
CA TRP A 64 -1.26 14.12 -8.23
C TRP A 64 -1.76 13.37 -7.00
N ILE A 65 -0.85 12.99 -6.10
CA ILE A 65 -1.11 12.28 -4.86
C ILE A 65 -1.05 13.33 -3.74
N GLU A 66 -1.98 14.29 -3.76
CA GLU A 66 -2.04 15.30 -2.70
C GLU A 66 -2.46 14.65 -1.37
N GLY A 67 -1.60 14.72 -0.36
CA GLY A 67 -2.03 14.70 1.03
C GLY A 67 -2.03 13.38 1.79
N GLU A 68 -1.48 12.28 1.26
CA GLU A 68 -1.31 11.04 2.04
C GLU A 68 0.05 10.40 1.85
N ASP A 69 0.92 10.70 2.81
CA ASP A 69 2.14 9.96 3.08
C ASP A 69 1.77 8.73 3.93
N CYS A 70 2.23 7.53 3.55
CA CYS A 70 2.07 6.32 4.38
C CYS A 70 2.65 6.50 5.81
N SER A 71 3.44 7.55 6.04
CA SER A 71 3.93 7.97 7.35
C SER A 71 2.84 8.50 8.31
N ARG A 72 1.63 8.81 7.82
CA ARG A 72 0.50 9.12 8.71
C ARG A 72 0.05 7.84 9.41
N LYS A 73 0.55 7.67 10.64
CA LYS A 73 0.16 6.60 11.56
C LYS A 73 -1.34 6.32 11.48
N PRO A 74 -1.77 5.04 11.47
CA PRO A 74 -3.18 4.71 11.57
C PRO A 74 -3.77 5.35 12.83
N LEU A 75 -5.02 5.79 12.73
CA LEU A 75 -5.79 6.27 13.88
C LEU A 75 -5.69 5.24 15.00
N SER A 76 -5.12 5.65 16.12
CA SER A 76 -5.13 4.89 17.36
C SER A 76 -6.58 4.71 17.81
N PHE A 77 -7.09 3.48 17.73
CA PHE A 77 -8.35 3.08 18.35
C PHE A 77 -8.22 3.01 19.87
#